data_AF-A0AAD7GR41-F1
#
_entry.id   AF-A0AAD7GR41-F1
#
_cell.length_a   1.000
_cell.length_b   1.000
_cell.length_c   1.000
_cell.angle_alpha   90.00
_cell.angle_beta   90.00
_cell.angle_gamma   90.00
#
_symmetry.space_group_name_H-M   'P 1'
#
loop_
_entity.id
_entity.type
_entity.pdbx_description
1 polymer ?
#
loop_
_entity_poly.entity_id
_entity_poly.type
_entity_poly.pdbx_seq_one_letter_code
_entity_poly.pdbx_strand_id
1 'polypeptide(L)'
;MQSTRDELEPSVRIRDLKKDRVNFVLENVDLAFANSLRRVMMADLPTIAIDLVEIQANTTVLPDEFIAHRLGMVPLVSTNCDEGMRDNRDCTCMAACQYCSIQLKLDVACHNNTTMDITSNHLEVSSYHDYDDVVEGEAGDEPTKRVEFFGHPVGKSDPDVAPILICKIRKGQELKLRCIAKKGIAKEHAKWSPCSAVSFEYDPHNKLRHTTYWFETDERGEWPLGENASEEEPPRDDEAFDFNATPGKFYFEVETDGSLGPQEVVMQGLAALQSKLATIVLGLKKTEPNMVPGERGDEAPPADAWASGAGWGEGGAGGGGGNASGWGNASPGRGGAATSAWGSGGGWSSPTQPAAAGWNV
;
A
#
# COMPACT_ATOMS: atom_id res chain seq x y z
N MET A 1 31.91 22.05 -23.03
CA MET A 1 31.42 22.41 -21.68
C MET A 1 29.92 22.19 -21.49
N GLN A 2 29.12 21.92 -22.54
CA GLN A 2 27.73 21.46 -22.37
C GLN A 2 27.64 19.99 -21.87
N SER A 3 28.58 19.10 -22.23
CA SER A 3 28.46 17.66 -21.97
C SER A 3 28.59 17.24 -20.50
N THR A 4 29.23 18.04 -19.63
CA THR A 4 29.47 17.65 -18.24
C THR A 4 28.30 17.96 -17.30
N ARG A 5 27.29 18.71 -17.75
CA ARG A 5 26.07 18.95 -16.95
C ARG A 5 25.04 17.85 -17.15
N ASP A 6 24.92 17.36 -18.39
CA ASP A 6 24.00 16.28 -18.74
C ASP A 6 24.33 14.95 -18.02
N GLU A 7 25.60 14.73 -17.66
CA GLU A 7 26.06 13.56 -16.90
C GLU A 7 25.66 13.59 -15.40
N LEU A 8 25.16 14.71 -14.87
CA LEU A 8 24.74 14.84 -13.47
C LEU A 8 23.22 14.89 -13.29
N GLU A 9 22.46 14.96 -14.38
CA GLU A 9 21.01 15.01 -14.32
C GLU A 9 20.42 13.60 -14.25
N PRO A 10 19.40 13.37 -13.41
CA PRO A 10 18.68 12.09 -13.37
C PRO A 10 18.17 11.70 -14.75
N SER A 11 18.53 10.51 -15.22
CA SER A 11 18.10 9.99 -16.52
C SER A 11 17.40 8.65 -16.38
N VAL A 12 16.44 8.40 -17.29
CA VAL A 12 15.66 7.17 -17.34
C VAL A 12 15.78 6.56 -18.73
N ARG A 13 16.18 5.29 -18.79
CA ARG A 13 16.23 4.50 -20.03
C ARG A 13 15.32 3.29 -19.91
N ILE A 14 14.23 3.26 -20.67
CA ILE A 14 13.32 2.10 -20.72
C ILE A 14 13.94 1.02 -21.61
N ARG A 15 14.04 -0.21 -21.10
CA ARG A 15 14.50 -1.38 -21.86
C ARG A 15 13.35 -2.11 -22.53
N ASP A 16 12.29 -2.38 -21.76
CA ASP A 16 11.12 -3.12 -22.20
C ASP A 16 9.86 -2.55 -21.56
N LEU A 17 8.77 -2.50 -22.33
CA LEU A 17 7.47 -2.03 -21.88
C LEU A 17 6.41 -3.00 -22.39
N LYS A 18 5.77 -3.70 -21.47
CA LYS A 18 4.66 -4.62 -21.72
C LYS A 18 3.39 -4.11 -21.02
N LYS A 19 2.28 -4.82 -21.21
CA LYS A 19 0.98 -4.47 -20.59
C LYS A 19 1.02 -4.52 -19.06
N ASP A 20 1.78 -5.46 -18.52
CA ASP A 20 1.86 -5.86 -17.11
C ASP A 20 3.15 -5.40 -16.41
N ARG A 21 4.21 -5.08 -17.17
CA ARG A 21 5.50 -4.68 -16.60
C ARG A 21 6.23 -3.61 -17.39
N VAL A 22 7.10 -2.89 -16.69
CA VAL A 22 8.08 -1.97 -17.26
C VAL A 22 9.47 -2.27 -16.69
N ASN A 23 10.44 -2.51 -17.58
CA ASN A 23 11.85 -2.68 -17.23
C ASN A 23 12.60 -1.42 -17.66
N PHE A 24 13.23 -0.74 -16.71
CA PHE A 24 13.94 0.51 -16.97
C PHE A 24 15.18 0.65 -16.08
N VAL A 25 16.11 1.46 -16.55
CA VAL A 25 17.33 1.82 -15.84
C VAL A 25 17.21 3.27 -15.40
N LEU A 26 17.45 3.51 -14.13
CA LEU A 26 17.51 4.83 -13.51
C LEU A 26 18.97 5.17 -13.24
N GLU A 27 19.44 6.25 -13.84
CA GLU A 27 20.84 6.69 -13.81
C GLU A 27 20.95 8.08 -13.16
N ASN A 28 22.12 8.40 -12.60
CA ASN A 28 22.46 9.67 -11.96
C ASN A 28 21.53 10.08 -10.81
N VAL A 29 21.16 9.10 -9.98
CA VAL A 29 20.40 9.33 -8.73
C VAL A 29 21.11 8.72 -7.54
N ASP A 30 20.71 9.13 -6.34
CA ASP A 30 21.17 8.51 -5.10
C ASP A 30 20.38 7.23 -4.78
N LEU A 31 21.02 6.29 -4.08
CA LEU A 31 20.40 5.04 -3.61
C LEU A 31 19.17 5.33 -2.72
N ALA A 32 19.25 6.37 -1.88
CA ALA A 32 18.11 6.74 -1.03
C ALA A 32 16.90 7.20 -1.86
N PHE A 33 17.14 7.94 -2.95
CA PHE A 33 16.07 8.37 -3.87
C PHE A 33 15.46 7.17 -4.60
N ALA A 34 16.30 6.30 -5.18
CA ALA A 34 15.84 5.11 -5.90
C ALA A 34 15.01 4.18 -5.00
N ASN A 35 15.49 3.90 -3.77
CA ASN A 35 14.75 3.09 -2.80
C ASN A 35 13.48 3.79 -2.30
N SER A 36 13.49 5.12 -2.16
CA SER A 36 12.27 5.86 -1.79
C SER A 36 11.20 5.74 -2.87
N LEU A 37 11.58 5.89 -4.15
CA LEU A 37 10.69 5.68 -5.29
C LEU A 37 10.12 4.25 -5.29
N ARG A 38 10.97 3.23 -5.09
CA ARG A 38 10.53 1.83 -4.95
C ARG A 38 9.44 1.66 -3.89
N ARG A 39 9.65 2.23 -2.71
CA ARG A 39 8.71 2.11 -1.59
C ARG A 39 7.39 2.85 -1.85
N VAL A 40 7.47 4.02 -2.50
CA VAL A 40 6.28 4.80 -2.84
C VAL A 40 5.42 4.05 -3.86
N MET A 41 6.02 3.50 -4.92
CA MET A 41 5.29 2.71 -5.93
C MET A 41 4.53 1.53 -5.31
N MET A 42 5.15 0.83 -4.35
CA MET A 42 4.51 -0.33 -3.71
C MET A 42 3.41 0.03 -2.70
N ALA A 43 3.56 1.14 -1.96
CA ALA A 43 2.81 1.34 -0.72
C ALA A 43 1.95 2.60 -0.66
N ASP A 44 2.23 3.60 -1.49
CA ASP A 44 1.70 4.95 -1.33
C ASP A 44 0.85 5.44 -2.52
N LEU A 45 0.65 4.59 -3.53
CA LEU A 45 -0.21 4.92 -4.66
C LEU A 45 -1.69 4.68 -4.31
N PRO A 46 -2.57 5.64 -4.61
CA PRO A 46 -4.00 5.48 -4.38
C PRO A 46 -4.62 4.52 -5.41
N THR A 47 -5.32 3.51 -4.93
CA THR A 47 -6.08 2.57 -5.75
C THR A 47 -7.47 2.33 -5.15
N ILE A 48 -8.32 1.63 -5.90
CA ILE A 48 -9.68 1.28 -5.47
C ILE A 48 -9.74 -0.22 -5.23
N ALA A 49 -10.27 -0.59 -4.07
CA ALA A 49 -10.54 -1.98 -3.73
C ALA A 49 -11.86 -2.08 -2.96
N ILE A 50 -12.47 -3.27 -2.99
CA ILE A 50 -13.67 -3.56 -2.20
C ILE A 50 -13.31 -3.50 -0.71
N ASP A 51 -14.07 -2.71 0.06
CA ASP A 51 -13.81 -2.47 1.48
C ASP A 51 -14.96 -2.91 2.37
N LEU A 52 -16.19 -2.63 1.94
CA LEU A 52 -17.39 -3.10 2.63
C LEU A 52 -18.13 -4.10 1.75
N VAL A 53 -18.57 -5.20 2.34
CA VAL A 53 -19.42 -6.20 1.67
C VAL A 53 -20.66 -6.42 2.53
N GLU A 54 -21.82 -6.16 1.95
CA GLU A 54 -23.12 -6.40 2.56
C GLU A 54 -23.74 -7.64 1.92
N ILE A 55 -23.95 -8.67 2.72
CA ILE A 55 -24.46 -9.96 2.24
C ILE A 55 -25.95 -10.02 2.53
N GLN A 56 -26.75 -10.13 1.47
CA GLN A 56 -28.20 -10.30 1.59
C GLN A 56 -28.56 -11.78 1.73
N ALA A 57 -27.91 -12.65 0.95
CA ALA A 57 -28.09 -14.10 1.01
C ALA A 57 -26.77 -14.81 0.70
N ASN A 58 -26.36 -15.70 1.59
CA ASN A 58 -25.26 -16.63 1.36
C ASN A 58 -25.70 -18.03 1.80
N THR A 59 -25.97 -18.89 0.81
CA THR A 59 -26.20 -20.32 1.04
C THR A 59 -25.06 -21.18 0.49
N THR A 60 -23.91 -20.54 0.22
CA THR A 60 -22.71 -21.21 -0.27
C THR A 60 -22.02 -21.99 0.85
N VAL A 61 -20.98 -22.74 0.48
CA VAL A 61 -20.16 -23.48 1.46
C VAL A 61 -19.14 -22.60 2.19
N LEU A 62 -18.90 -21.38 1.71
CA LEU A 62 -17.90 -20.48 2.28
C LEU A 62 -18.59 -19.51 3.24
N PRO A 63 -17.99 -19.25 4.42
CA PRO A 63 -18.52 -18.26 5.33
C PRO A 63 -18.34 -16.84 4.77
N ASP A 64 -19.13 -15.92 5.29
CA ASP A 64 -19.28 -14.54 4.84
C ASP A 64 -17.93 -13.80 4.79
N GLU A 65 -17.17 -13.87 5.88
CA GLU A 65 -15.88 -13.20 6.02
C GLU A 65 -14.82 -13.72 5.03
N PHE A 66 -14.92 -14.99 4.64
CA PHE A 66 -14.00 -15.59 3.68
C PHE A 66 -14.28 -15.07 2.27
N ILE A 67 -15.57 -14.95 1.91
CA ILE A 67 -15.98 -14.35 0.63
C ILE A 67 -15.61 -12.86 0.62
N ALA A 68 -15.89 -12.12 1.69
CA ALA A 68 -15.57 -10.71 1.81
C ALA A 68 -14.06 -10.45 1.67
N HIS A 69 -13.22 -11.24 2.32
CA HIS A 69 -11.77 -11.15 2.19
C HIS A 69 -11.31 -11.38 0.74
N ARG A 70 -11.86 -12.39 0.05
CA ARG A 70 -11.53 -12.68 -1.35
C ARG A 70 -11.98 -11.57 -2.30
N LEU A 71 -13.17 -11.02 -2.09
CA LEU A 71 -13.67 -9.87 -2.86
C LEU A 71 -12.77 -8.65 -2.69
N GLY A 72 -12.24 -8.43 -1.48
CA GLY A 72 -11.28 -7.35 -1.22
C GLY A 72 -10.00 -7.45 -2.04
N MET A 73 -9.57 -8.67 -2.43
CA MET A 73 -8.36 -8.93 -3.21
C MET A 73 -8.61 -8.96 -4.73
N VAL A 74 -9.83 -8.70 -5.21
CA VAL A 74 -10.12 -8.56 -6.65
C VAL A 74 -9.65 -7.18 -7.11
N PRO A 75 -8.66 -7.08 -8.01
CA PRO A 75 -8.18 -5.81 -8.52
C PRO A 75 -9.26 -5.12 -9.36
N LEU A 76 -9.48 -3.84 -9.10
CA LEU A 76 -10.39 -2.99 -9.84
C LEU A 76 -9.61 -1.96 -10.65
N VAL A 77 -10.10 -1.63 -11.84
CA VAL A 77 -9.51 -0.60 -12.70
C VAL A 77 -9.52 0.74 -11.96
N SER A 78 -8.31 1.26 -11.69
CA SER A 78 -8.08 2.41 -10.82
C SER A 78 -7.31 3.54 -11.52
N THR A 79 -7.20 3.51 -12.86
CA THR A 79 -6.52 4.56 -13.64
C THR A 79 -7.10 5.93 -13.31
N ASN A 80 -6.20 6.89 -13.07
CA ASN A 80 -6.55 8.24 -12.61
C ASN A 80 -7.36 8.29 -11.28
N CYS A 81 -7.14 7.35 -10.36
CA CYS A 81 -7.86 7.30 -9.08
C CYS A 81 -7.73 8.58 -8.24
N ASP A 82 -6.59 9.29 -8.32
CA ASP A 82 -6.35 10.45 -7.45
C ASP A 82 -7.33 11.59 -7.73
N GLU A 83 -7.65 11.84 -9.01
CA GLU A 83 -8.62 12.86 -9.42
C GLU A 83 -10.03 12.30 -9.66
N GLY A 84 -10.13 11.00 -10.00
CA GLY A 84 -11.39 10.33 -10.33
C GLY A 84 -12.24 9.90 -9.13
N MET A 85 -11.69 9.97 -7.91
CA MET A 85 -12.42 9.65 -6.69
C MET A 85 -11.87 10.37 -5.46
N ARG A 86 -12.77 10.97 -4.66
CA ARG A 86 -12.40 11.53 -3.36
C ARG A 86 -12.14 10.42 -2.35
N ASP A 87 -11.22 10.68 -1.41
CA ASP A 87 -11.08 9.84 -0.24
C ASP A 87 -12.35 9.90 0.61
N ASN A 88 -12.86 8.73 1.01
CA ASN A 88 -14.11 8.63 1.79
C ASN A 88 -14.02 9.40 3.12
N ARG A 89 -12.81 9.50 3.69
CA ARG A 89 -12.51 10.22 4.94
C ARG A 89 -12.62 11.74 4.82
N ASP A 90 -12.42 12.26 3.61
CA ASP A 90 -12.48 13.70 3.31
C ASP A 90 -13.81 14.09 2.66
N CYS A 91 -14.69 13.11 2.42
CA CYS A 91 -15.99 13.35 1.84
C CYS A 91 -16.99 13.84 2.90
N THR A 92 -17.85 14.78 2.51
CA THR A 92 -18.91 15.35 3.37
C THR A 92 -20.16 14.48 3.48
N CYS A 93 -20.22 13.34 2.80
CA CYS A 93 -21.34 12.40 2.89
C CYS A 93 -21.33 11.61 4.21
N MET A 94 -22.48 11.07 4.63
CA MET A 94 -22.58 10.32 5.88
C MET A 94 -21.92 8.94 5.87
N ALA A 95 -21.85 8.27 4.72
CA ALA A 95 -21.32 6.91 4.63
C ALA A 95 -20.63 6.64 3.29
N ALA A 96 -21.38 6.70 2.20
CA ALA A 96 -20.92 6.42 0.84
C ALA A 96 -21.75 7.24 -0.14
N CYS A 97 -21.11 7.81 -1.16
CA CYS A 97 -21.78 8.53 -2.24
C CYS A 97 -21.04 8.28 -3.56
N GLN A 98 -21.64 8.70 -4.67
CA GLN A 98 -21.09 8.51 -6.01
C GLN A 98 -19.69 9.14 -6.23
N TYR A 99 -19.28 10.09 -5.39
CA TYR A 99 -17.99 10.81 -5.50
C TYR A 99 -16.84 10.12 -4.76
N CYS A 100 -17.13 9.35 -3.70
CA CYS A 100 -16.12 8.76 -2.80
C CYS A 100 -16.11 7.23 -2.76
N SER A 101 -17.07 6.57 -3.43
CA SER A 101 -17.11 5.13 -3.54
C SER A 101 -17.77 4.64 -4.83
N ILE A 102 -17.58 3.35 -5.11
CA ILE A 102 -18.17 2.63 -6.24
C ILE A 102 -18.94 1.44 -5.69
N GLN A 103 -20.20 1.27 -6.11
CA GLN A 103 -21.03 0.14 -5.72
C GLN A 103 -20.91 -0.97 -6.78
N LEU A 104 -20.64 -2.19 -6.34
CA LEU A 104 -20.74 -3.39 -7.17
C LEU A 104 -21.80 -4.32 -6.60
N LYS A 105 -22.52 -5.02 -7.48
CA LYS A 105 -23.53 -6.02 -7.15
C LYS A 105 -23.07 -7.39 -7.65
N LEU A 106 -23.33 -8.42 -6.85
CA LEU A 106 -23.21 -9.82 -7.23
C LEU A 106 -24.50 -10.54 -6.85
N ASP A 107 -25.21 -11.08 -7.83
CA ASP A 107 -26.51 -11.73 -7.64
C ASP A 107 -26.57 -12.97 -8.52
N VAL A 108 -26.26 -14.12 -7.93
CA VAL A 108 -26.09 -15.38 -8.67
C VAL A 108 -26.78 -16.52 -7.92
N ALA A 109 -27.58 -17.30 -8.63
CA ALA A 109 -28.21 -18.52 -8.13
C ALA A 109 -27.98 -19.69 -9.10
N CYS A 110 -27.65 -20.87 -8.57
CA CYS A 110 -27.44 -22.07 -9.38
C CYS A 110 -28.71 -22.92 -9.42
N HIS A 111 -29.36 -22.99 -10.57
CA HIS A 111 -30.54 -23.85 -10.79
C HIS A 111 -30.19 -25.20 -11.44
N ASN A 112 -29.01 -25.30 -12.04
CA ASN A 112 -28.55 -26.48 -12.78
C ASN A 112 -27.93 -27.51 -11.83
N ASN A 113 -27.95 -28.80 -12.21
CA ASN A 113 -27.34 -29.86 -11.39
C ASN A 113 -25.80 -29.94 -11.51
N THR A 114 -25.20 -29.01 -12.24
CA THR A 114 -23.75 -28.85 -12.42
C THR A 114 -23.22 -27.81 -11.46
N THR A 115 -21.97 -27.94 -11.04
CA THR A 115 -21.29 -26.89 -10.27
C THR A 115 -21.16 -25.63 -11.13
N MET A 116 -21.50 -24.48 -10.56
CA MET A 116 -21.32 -23.17 -11.17
C MET A 116 -20.17 -22.44 -10.48
N ASP A 117 -19.24 -21.94 -11.28
CA ASP A 117 -18.11 -21.15 -10.80
C ASP A 117 -18.51 -19.66 -10.78
N ILE A 118 -18.50 -19.05 -9.59
CA ILE A 118 -18.72 -17.62 -9.43
C ILE A 118 -17.37 -16.92 -9.57
N THR A 119 -17.22 -16.16 -10.64
CA THR A 119 -16.00 -15.41 -10.97
C THR A 119 -16.19 -13.89 -10.89
N SER A 120 -15.10 -13.11 -10.94
CA SER A 120 -15.08 -11.64 -10.98
C SER A 120 -15.94 -11.04 -12.10
N ASN A 121 -16.10 -11.72 -13.24
CA ASN A 121 -16.97 -11.26 -14.32
C ASN A 121 -18.45 -11.09 -13.92
N HIS A 122 -18.92 -11.78 -12.88
CA HIS A 122 -20.30 -11.63 -12.39
C HIS A 122 -20.50 -10.38 -11.51
N LEU A 123 -19.42 -9.66 -11.15
CA LEU A 123 -19.54 -8.37 -10.44
C LEU A 123 -19.96 -7.29 -11.41
N GLU A 124 -21.10 -6.65 -11.16
CA GLU A 124 -21.63 -5.56 -11.96
C GLU A 124 -21.55 -4.24 -11.20
N VAL A 125 -21.06 -3.18 -11.83
CA VAL A 125 -21.08 -1.85 -11.24
C VAL A 125 -22.53 -1.36 -11.24
N SER A 126 -23.06 -1.04 -10.06
CA SER A 126 -24.44 -0.61 -9.85
C SER A 126 -24.50 0.91 -9.75
N SER A 127 -25.63 1.50 -10.11
CA SER A 127 -25.91 2.91 -9.84
C SER A 127 -26.38 3.08 -8.39
N TYR A 128 -26.06 4.21 -7.76
CA TYR A 128 -26.57 4.54 -6.42
C TYR A 128 -28.11 4.66 -6.40
N HIS A 129 -28.73 4.91 -7.56
CA HIS A 129 -30.18 4.92 -7.69
C HIS A 129 -30.83 3.54 -7.49
N ASP A 130 -30.07 2.44 -7.65
CA ASP A 130 -30.63 1.08 -7.56
C ASP A 130 -30.99 0.67 -6.12
N TYR A 131 -30.43 1.35 -5.11
CA TYR A 131 -30.58 1.02 -3.69
C TYR A 131 -31.32 2.10 -2.88
N ASP A 132 -31.86 3.13 -3.54
CA ASP A 132 -32.48 4.31 -2.89
C ASP A 132 -31.53 5.04 -1.90
N ASP A 133 -30.22 4.81 -2.05
CA ASP A 133 -29.14 5.43 -1.26
C ASP A 133 -28.80 6.81 -1.85
N VAL A 134 -29.77 7.70 -1.91
CA VAL A 134 -29.53 9.10 -2.32
C VAL A 134 -28.87 9.84 -1.15
N VAL A 135 -27.59 9.55 -0.91
CA VAL A 135 -26.75 10.32 0.00
C VAL A 135 -26.10 11.43 -0.81
N GLU A 136 -26.73 12.60 -0.82
CA GLU A 136 -26.19 13.80 -1.47
C GLU A 136 -24.96 14.29 -0.69
N GLY A 137 -23.78 13.89 -1.15
CA GLY A 137 -22.54 14.58 -0.81
C GLY A 137 -22.40 15.88 -1.59
N GLU A 138 -21.47 16.75 -1.19
CA GLU A 138 -21.15 17.95 -1.97
C GLU A 138 -20.80 17.58 -3.42
N ALA A 139 -21.46 18.27 -4.36
CA ALA A 139 -21.25 18.05 -5.77
C ALA A 139 -19.78 18.20 -6.18
N GLY A 140 -19.37 17.42 -7.16
CA GLY A 140 -17.99 17.33 -7.61
C GLY A 140 -17.89 16.91 -9.06
N ASP A 141 -16.71 17.14 -9.65
CA ASP A 141 -16.40 16.79 -11.02
C ASP A 141 -15.63 15.46 -11.13
N GLU A 142 -15.38 14.76 -10.02
CA GLU A 142 -14.57 13.53 -10.00
C GLU A 142 -15.12 12.43 -10.92
N PRO A 143 -16.45 12.17 -10.97
CA PRO A 143 -17.00 11.18 -11.89
C PRO A 143 -16.71 11.49 -13.37
N THR A 144 -16.50 12.76 -13.73
CA THR A 144 -16.17 13.16 -15.10
C THR A 144 -14.72 12.87 -15.48
N LYS A 145 -13.84 12.68 -14.48
CA LYS A 145 -12.41 12.37 -14.65
C LYS A 145 -12.12 10.87 -14.65
N ARG A 146 -13.14 10.04 -14.45
CA ARG A 146 -13.04 8.58 -14.48
C ARG A 146 -12.86 8.08 -15.92
N VAL A 147 -11.98 7.11 -16.08
CA VAL A 147 -11.81 6.41 -17.36
C VAL A 147 -12.97 5.45 -17.62
N GLU A 148 -13.07 4.99 -18.86
CA GLU A 148 -13.95 3.88 -19.20
C GLU A 148 -13.60 2.65 -18.35
N PHE A 149 -14.62 1.95 -17.84
CA PHE A 149 -14.49 0.80 -16.95
C PHE A 149 -13.88 1.07 -15.56
N PHE A 150 -13.74 2.33 -15.13
CA PHE A 150 -13.29 2.65 -13.77
C PHE A 150 -14.12 1.92 -12.70
N GLY A 151 -13.46 1.22 -11.78
CA GLY A 151 -14.10 0.40 -10.75
C GLY A 151 -14.60 -0.98 -11.22
N HIS A 152 -14.51 -1.31 -12.51
CA HIS A 152 -14.77 -2.68 -12.97
C HIS A 152 -13.60 -3.60 -12.58
N PRO A 153 -13.86 -4.91 -12.36
CA PRO A 153 -12.78 -5.88 -12.21
C PRO A 153 -11.83 -5.87 -13.40
N VAL A 154 -10.52 -5.92 -13.12
CA VAL A 154 -9.49 -5.97 -14.17
C VAL A 154 -9.72 -7.19 -15.07
N GLY A 155 -9.64 -6.97 -16.39
CA GLY A 155 -9.86 -8.02 -17.39
C GLY A 155 -11.33 -8.41 -17.60
N LYS A 156 -12.29 -7.70 -17.00
CA LYS A 156 -13.71 -7.97 -17.26
C LYS A 156 -14.01 -7.82 -18.75
N SER A 157 -14.62 -8.85 -19.34
CA SER A 157 -14.94 -8.96 -20.77
C SER A 157 -13.75 -9.09 -21.73
N ASP A 158 -12.53 -9.23 -21.21
CA ASP A 158 -11.34 -9.53 -22.02
C ASP A 158 -11.22 -11.07 -22.17
N PRO A 159 -11.30 -11.63 -23.39
CA PRO A 159 -11.20 -13.08 -23.59
C PRO A 159 -9.79 -13.64 -23.30
N ASP A 160 -8.76 -12.78 -23.31
CA ASP A 160 -7.38 -13.18 -23.07
C ASP A 160 -7.04 -13.23 -21.56
N VAL A 161 -7.90 -12.66 -20.71
CA VAL A 161 -7.70 -12.60 -19.26
C VAL A 161 -8.71 -13.51 -18.56
N ALA A 162 -8.20 -14.56 -17.90
CA ALA A 162 -9.03 -15.45 -17.10
C ALA A 162 -9.63 -14.70 -15.89
N PRO A 163 -10.95 -14.78 -15.65
CA PRO A 163 -11.55 -14.10 -14.52
C PRO A 163 -11.21 -14.79 -13.21
N ILE A 164 -11.20 -14.01 -12.12
CA ILE A 164 -10.81 -14.50 -10.80
C ILE A 164 -11.95 -15.31 -10.21
N LEU A 165 -11.69 -16.56 -9.87
CA LEU A 165 -12.66 -17.40 -9.16
C LEU A 165 -12.87 -16.88 -7.74
N ILE A 166 -14.12 -16.59 -7.38
CA ILE A 166 -14.52 -16.13 -6.03
C ILE A 166 -14.96 -17.34 -5.20
N CYS A 167 -15.94 -18.10 -5.70
CA CYS A 167 -16.40 -19.33 -5.06
C CYS A 167 -17.08 -20.27 -6.06
N LYS A 168 -17.47 -21.46 -5.60
CA LYS A 168 -18.22 -22.44 -6.40
C LYS A 168 -19.52 -22.76 -5.68
N ILE A 169 -20.61 -22.82 -6.43
CA ILE A 169 -21.94 -23.12 -5.91
C ILE A 169 -22.57 -24.30 -6.66
N ARG A 170 -23.44 -25.05 -5.98
CA ARG A 170 -24.21 -26.16 -6.55
C ARG A 170 -25.70 -25.82 -6.59
N LYS A 171 -26.49 -26.66 -7.27
CA LYS A 171 -27.94 -26.56 -7.36
C LYS A 171 -28.60 -26.16 -6.03
N GLY A 172 -29.37 -25.08 -6.05
CA GLY A 172 -30.13 -24.57 -4.91
C GLY A 172 -29.35 -23.61 -4.01
N GLN A 173 -28.05 -23.41 -4.26
CA GLN A 173 -27.27 -22.37 -3.59
C GLN A 173 -27.30 -21.07 -4.38
N GLU A 174 -27.25 -19.97 -3.65
CA GLU A 174 -27.24 -18.60 -4.13
C GLU A 174 -26.27 -17.75 -3.31
N LEU A 175 -25.76 -16.72 -3.96
CA LEU A 175 -24.94 -15.68 -3.37
C LEU A 175 -25.43 -14.33 -3.87
N LYS A 176 -25.95 -13.52 -2.96
CA LYS A 176 -26.43 -12.17 -3.23
C LYS A 176 -25.80 -11.18 -2.26
N LEU A 177 -25.00 -10.27 -2.81
CA LEU A 177 -24.26 -9.29 -2.03
C LEU A 177 -24.07 -7.97 -2.78
N ARG A 178 -23.82 -6.93 -2.00
CA ARG A 178 -23.46 -5.59 -2.43
C ARG A 178 -22.07 -5.26 -1.90
N CYS A 179 -21.19 -4.78 -2.77
CA CYS A 179 -19.84 -4.37 -2.44
C CYS A 179 -19.73 -2.86 -2.56
N ILE A 180 -19.05 -2.23 -1.61
CA ILE A 180 -18.67 -0.81 -1.68
C ILE A 180 -17.16 -0.74 -1.75
N ALA A 181 -16.65 -0.28 -2.89
CA ALA A 181 -15.24 -0.07 -3.11
C ALA A 181 -14.84 1.37 -2.74
N LYS A 182 -13.68 1.52 -2.11
CA LYS A 182 -13.15 2.80 -1.60
C LYS A 182 -11.70 3.01 -2.05
N LYS A 183 -11.32 4.29 -2.11
CA LYS A 183 -9.95 4.73 -2.33
C LYS A 183 -9.12 4.38 -1.09
N GLY A 184 -7.91 3.89 -1.30
CA GLY A 184 -6.97 3.57 -0.23
C GLY A 184 -5.56 3.41 -0.75
N ILE A 185 -4.63 3.16 0.17
CA ILE A 185 -3.21 2.93 -0.11
C ILE A 185 -2.74 1.64 0.54
N ALA A 186 -1.69 1.02 0.00
CA ALA A 186 -1.24 -0.29 0.49
C ALA A 186 -0.73 -0.30 1.94
N LYS A 187 -0.34 0.87 2.47
CA LYS A 187 0.00 1.02 3.91
C LYS A 187 -1.16 0.71 4.84
N GLU A 188 -2.39 0.89 4.39
CA GLU A 188 -3.58 0.55 5.19
C GLU A 188 -3.91 -0.94 5.08
N HIS A 189 -3.85 -1.47 3.86
CA HIS A 189 -4.01 -2.89 3.59
C HIS A 189 -3.42 -3.24 2.22
N ALA A 190 -2.77 -4.40 2.10
CA ALA A 190 -2.10 -4.84 0.87
C ALA A 190 -3.00 -4.91 -0.37
N LYS A 191 -4.31 -5.02 -0.19
CA LYS A 191 -5.33 -5.01 -1.27
C LYS A 191 -5.32 -3.77 -2.15
N TRP A 192 -4.74 -2.67 -1.65
CA TRP A 192 -4.60 -1.42 -2.39
C TRP A 192 -3.21 -1.24 -3.03
N SER A 193 -2.34 -2.27 -3.02
CA SER A 193 -1.09 -2.19 -3.77
C SER A 193 -1.37 -2.45 -5.25
N PRO A 194 -1.04 -1.52 -6.16
CA PRO A 194 -1.13 -1.76 -7.61
C PRO A 194 0.04 -2.60 -8.15
N CYS A 195 1.04 -2.89 -7.31
CA CYS A 195 2.26 -3.59 -7.69
C CYS A 195 2.20 -5.04 -7.25
N SER A 196 2.51 -5.96 -8.16
CA SER A 196 2.81 -7.36 -7.83
C SER A 196 4.21 -7.46 -7.22
N ALA A 197 5.20 -6.95 -7.95
CA ALA A 197 6.60 -6.93 -7.53
C ALA A 197 7.33 -5.72 -8.11
N VAL A 198 8.33 -5.25 -7.36
CA VAL A 198 9.30 -4.27 -7.86
C VAL A 198 10.70 -4.84 -7.65
N SER A 199 11.27 -5.37 -8.72
CA SER A 199 12.65 -5.81 -8.79
C SER A 199 13.56 -4.60 -8.78
N PHE A 200 14.66 -4.72 -8.03
CA PHE A 200 15.60 -3.64 -7.78
C PHE A 200 17.00 -4.22 -7.61
N GLU A 201 17.91 -3.82 -8.47
CA GLU A 201 19.31 -4.23 -8.45
C GLU A 201 20.20 -3.02 -8.76
N TYR A 202 21.40 -2.99 -8.19
CA TYR A 202 22.47 -2.09 -8.57
C TYR A 202 23.80 -2.81 -8.33
N ASP A 203 24.86 -2.38 -9.03
CA ASP A 203 26.21 -2.95 -8.90
C ASP A 203 26.24 -4.49 -9.06
N PRO A 204 25.87 -5.03 -10.24
CA PRO A 204 25.73 -6.47 -10.47
C PRO A 204 27.04 -7.26 -10.30
N HIS A 205 28.19 -6.58 -10.39
CA HIS A 205 29.51 -7.18 -10.20
C HIS A 205 30.11 -6.91 -8.80
N ASN A 206 29.33 -6.34 -7.87
CA ASN A 206 29.76 -6.03 -6.51
C ASN A 206 31.07 -5.21 -6.42
N LYS A 207 31.26 -4.25 -7.33
CA LYS A 207 32.43 -3.34 -7.34
C LYS A 207 32.51 -2.50 -6.07
N LEU A 208 31.36 -2.10 -5.52
CA LEU A 208 31.24 -1.31 -4.30
C LEU A 208 31.45 -2.14 -3.04
N ARG A 209 31.46 -3.47 -3.16
CA ARG A 209 31.58 -4.42 -2.03
C ARG A 209 30.49 -4.21 -0.97
N HIS A 210 29.29 -3.83 -1.40
CA HIS A 210 28.13 -3.67 -0.52
C HIS A 210 27.62 -5.02 0.01
N THR A 211 27.96 -6.13 -0.66
CA THR A 211 27.74 -7.48 -0.15
C THR A 211 29.06 -8.23 -0.03
N THR A 212 29.10 -9.22 0.86
CA THR A 212 30.17 -10.21 0.95
C THR A 212 29.56 -11.54 0.56
N TYR A 213 29.95 -12.07 -0.60
CA TYR A 213 29.44 -13.36 -1.07
C TYR A 213 29.91 -14.49 -0.16
N TRP A 214 28.98 -15.35 0.22
CA TRP A 214 29.31 -16.59 0.90
C TRP A 214 29.65 -17.65 -0.14
N PHE A 215 30.74 -18.38 0.02
CA PHE A 215 31.09 -19.47 -0.90
C PHE A 215 31.84 -20.57 -0.15
N GLU A 216 31.82 -21.79 -0.69
CA GLU A 216 32.57 -22.93 -0.14
C GLU A 216 33.90 -23.13 -0.87
N THR A 217 33.88 -23.01 -2.20
CA THR A 217 35.00 -23.36 -3.08
C THR A 217 35.41 -22.18 -3.96
N ASP A 218 34.47 -21.62 -4.71
CA ASP A 218 34.75 -20.53 -5.67
C ASP A 218 33.59 -19.55 -5.73
N GLU A 219 33.89 -18.30 -5.40
CA GLU A 219 32.91 -17.20 -5.38
C GLU A 219 32.24 -17.00 -6.74
N ARG A 220 33.04 -16.97 -7.82
CA ARG A 220 32.54 -16.71 -9.19
C ARG A 220 31.78 -17.90 -9.78
N GLY A 221 32.10 -19.12 -9.34
CA GLY A 221 31.40 -20.34 -9.74
C GLY A 221 30.07 -20.57 -9.00
N GLU A 222 29.96 -20.12 -7.75
CA GLU A 222 28.77 -20.31 -6.90
C GLU A 222 27.72 -19.21 -7.07
N TRP A 223 28.13 -17.97 -7.36
CA TRP A 223 27.22 -16.84 -7.57
C TRP A 223 27.07 -16.51 -9.05
N PRO A 224 25.93 -16.89 -9.68
CA PRO A 224 25.70 -16.58 -11.08
C PRO A 224 25.47 -15.08 -11.26
N LEU A 225 26.02 -14.55 -12.36
CA LEU A 225 25.77 -13.17 -12.77
C LEU A 225 24.34 -13.04 -13.32
N GLY A 226 23.63 -12.00 -12.87
CA GLY A 226 22.32 -11.63 -13.40
C GLY A 226 22.38 -11.04 -14.80
N GLU A 227 21.22 -10.85 -15.42
CA GLU A 227 21.11 -10.25 -16.78
C GLU A 227 21.72 -8.83 -16.84
N ASN A 228 21.59 -8.08 -15.75
CA ASN A 228 22.09 -6.71 -15.62
C ASN A 228 23.62 -6.62 -15.64
N ALA A 229 24.33 -7.70 -15.34
CA ALA A 229 25.80 -7.74 -15.38
C ALA A 229 26.36 -7.48 -16.79
N SER A 230 25.58 -7.75 -17.84
CA SER A 230 25.97 -7.48 -19.22
C SER A 230 26.06 -5.99 -19.58
N GLU A 231 25.44 -5.12 -18.78
CA GLU A 231 25.44 -3.67 -19.02
C GLU A 231 26.55 -2.92 -18.28
N GLU A 232 27.36 -3.62 -17.51
CA GLU A 232 28.49 -3.06 -16.79
C GLU A 232 29.74 -3.89 -17.01
N GLU A 233 30.88 -3.22 -17.13
CA GLU A 233 32.15 -3.92 -17.26
C GLU A 233 32.49 -4.65 -15.96
N PRO A 234 32.98 -5.89 -16.00
CA PRO A 234 33.42 -6.59 -14.80
C PRO A 234 34.61 -5.87 -14.15
N PRO A 235 34.77 -5.93 -12.81
CA PRO A 235 35.95 -5.38 -12.14
C PRO A 235 37.21 -6.07 -12.65
N ARG A 236 38.26 -5.28 -12.89
CA ARG A 236 39.56 -5.84 -13.25
C ARG A 236 40.32 -6.23 -11.99
N ASP A 237 40.95 -7.41 -12.03
CA ASP A 237 41.69 -7.94 -10.87
C ASP A 237 42.93 -7.09 -10.50
N ASP A 238 43.42 -6.26 -11.42
CA ASP A 238 44.56 -5.35 -11.22
C ASP A 238 44.18 -3.97 -10.64
N GLU A 239 42.89 -3.64 -10.61
CA GLU A 239 42.41 -2.33 -10.16
C GLU A 239 42.27 -2.27 -8.64
N ALA A 240 42.73 -1.17 -8.05
CA ALA A 240 42.54 -0.94 -6.62
C ALA A 240 41.07 -0.64 -6.32
N PHE A 241 40.59 -1.05 -5.15
CA PHE A 241 39.21 -0.76 -4.72
C PHE A 241 38.97 0.74 -4.61
N ASP A 242 37.97 1.24 -5.34
CA ASP A 242 37.53 2.63 -5.24
C ASP A 242 36.55 2.80 -4.07
N PHE A 243 37.06 3.35 -2.98
CA PHE A 243 36.29 3.64 -1.77
C PHE A 243 35.45 4.92 -1.88
N ASN A 244 35.63 5.74 -2.92
CA ASN A 244 34.81 6.94 -3.15
C ASN A 244 33.66 6.68 -4.12
N ALA A 245 33.64 5.52 -4.78
CA ALA A 245 32.57 5.15 -5.68
C ALA A 245 31.22 5.08 -4.94
N THR A 246 30.18 5.60 -5.59
CA THR A 246 28.80 5.59 -5.07
C THR A 246 27.87 4.94 -6.09
N PRO A 247 26.81 4.25 -5.66
CA PRO A 247 25.83 3.68 -6.58
C PRO A 247 25.10 4.80 -7.34
N GLY A 248 25.21 4.81 -8.66
CA GLY A 248 24.58 5.81 -9.53
C GLY A 248 23.66 5.23 -10.61
N LYS A 249 23.62 3.90 -10.76
CA LYS A 249 22.84 3.19 -11.78
C LYS A 249 22.02 2.09 -11.12
N PHE A 250 20.70 2.12 -11.35
CA PHE A 250 19.73 1.23 -10.72
C PHE A 250 18.86 0.57 -11.78
N TYR A 251 18.72 -0.74 -11.67
CA TYR A 251 17.91 -1.57 -12.56
C TYR A 251 16.58 -1.86 -11.89
N PHE A 252 15.50 -1.41 -12.53
CA PHE A 252 14.13 -1.60 -12.06
C PHE A 252 13.36 -2.49 -13.02
N GLU A 253 12.55 -3.37 -12.43
CA GLU A 253 11.41 -3.97 -13.13
C GLU A 253 10.18 -3.85 -12.23
N VAL A 254 9.17 -3.13 -12.72
CA VAL A 254 7.91 -2.93 -12.00
C VAL A 254 6.85 -3.75 -12.70
N GLU A 255 6.24 -4.67 -11.96
CA GLU A 255 5.12 -5.50 -12.40
C GLU A 255 3.84 -5.08 -11.67
N THR A 256 2.75 -4.90 -12.40
CA THR A 256 1.46 -4.47 -11.84
C THR A 256 0.43 -5.59 -11.85
N ASP A 257 -0.59 -5.45 -11.00
CA ASP A 257 -1.75 -6.36 -10.94
C ASP A 257 -2.83 -6.03 -12.00
N GLY A 258 -2.57 -4.99 -12.80
CA GLY A 258 -3.47 -4.46 -13.83
C GLY A 258 -4.49 -3.43 -13.33
N SER A 259 -4.55 -3.14 -12.03
CA SER A 259 -5.38 -2.04 -11.50
C SER A 259 -4.89 -0.66 -12.00
N LEU A 260 -3.58 -0.53 -12.18
CA LEU A 260 -2.88 0.58 -12.82
C LEU A 260 -1.92 0.07 -13.89
N GLY A 261 -1.68 0.87 -14.92
CA GLY A 261 -0.65 0.57 -15.92
C GLY A 261 0.76 0.66 -15.33
N PRO A 262 1.74 -0.14 -15.82
CA PRO A 262 3.10 -0.14 -15.27
C PRO A 262 3.81 1.22 -15.41
N GLN A 263 3.63 1.90 -16.53
CA GLN A 263 4.16 3.25 -16.71
C GLN A 263 3.45 4.27 -15.80
N GLU A 264 2.14 4.12 -15.62
CA GLU A 264 1.33 4.98 -14.74
C GLU A 264 1.81 4.87 -13.28
N VAL A 265 2.09 3.65 -12.80
CA VAL A 265 2.64 3.41 -11.45
C VAL A 265 3.95 4.17 -11.22
N VAL A 266 4.87 4.14 -12.18
CA VAL A 266 6.16 4.87 -12.05
C VAL A 266 5.92 6.38 -12.03
N MET A 267 5.08 6.90 -12.94
CA MET A 267 4.77 8.33 -13.04
C MET A 267 4.05 8.86 -11.78
N GLN A 268 3.03 8.13 -11.31
CA GLN A 268 2.34 8.45 -10.07
C GLN A 268 3.26 8.32 -8.86
N GLY A 269 4.20 7.36 -8.86
CA GLY A 269 5.19 7.20 -7.80
C GLY A 269 6.07 8.44 -7.64
N LEU A 270 6.53 9.01 -8.75
CA LEU A 270 7.28 10.26 -8.75
C LEU A 270 6.43 11.45 -8.28
N ALA A 271 5.19 11.56 -8.78
CA ALA A 271 4.26 12.62 -8.38
C ALA A 271 3.94 12.56 -6.87
N ALA A 272 3.67 11.36 -6.33
CA ALA A 272 3.41 11.15 -4.91
C ALA A 272 4.62 11.53 -4.04
N LEU A 273 5.84 11.23 -4.49
CA LEU A 273 7.06 11.63 -3.78
C LEU A 273 7.22 13.16 -3.76
N GLN A 274 6.95 13.84 -4.88
CA GLN A 274 6.97 15.31 -4.96
C GLN A 274 5.93 15.94 -4.04
N SER A 275 4.69 15.44 -4.04
CA SER A 275 3.61 15.92 -3.17
C SER A 275 3.98 15.81 -1.69
N LYS A 276 4.59 14.69 -1.27
CA LYS A 276 5.03 14.49 0.12
C LYS A 276 6.12 15.46 0.53
N LEU A 277 7.10 15.72 -0.34
CA LEU A 277 8.13 16.72 -0.09
C LEU A 277 7.52 18.13 -0.01
N ALA A 278 6.57 18.46 -0.89
CA ALA A 278 5.86 19.73 -0.86
C ALA A 278 5.07 19.93 0.44
N THR A 279 4.44 18.87 0.99
CA THR A 279 3.77 18.92 2.30
C THR A 279 4.73 19.30 3.42
N ILE A 280 5.95 18.75 3.42
CA ILE A 280 6.98 19.10 4.42
C ILE A 280 7.38 20.57 4.29
N VAL A 281 7.61 21.05 3.07
CA VAL A 281 7.93 22.46 2.81
C VAL A 281 6.81 23.38 3.29
N LEU A 282 5.54 23.02 3.03
CA LEU A 282 4.39 23.77 3.52
C LEU A 282 4.30 23.76 5.05
N GLY A 283 4.59 22.63 5.69
CA GLY A 283 4.64 22.51 7.15
C GLY A 283 5.69 23.44 7.77
N LEU A 284 6.87 23.54 7.17
CA LEU A 284 7.94 24.44 7.61
C LEU A 284 7.61 25.93 7.38
N LYS A 285 6.77 26.26 6.39
CA LYS A 285 6.31 27.64 6.17
C LYS A 285 5.24 28.08 7.17
N LYS A 286 4.54 27.15 7.83
CA LYS A 286 3.46 27.45 8.80
C LYS A 286 3.97 27.94 10.16
N THR A 287 5.28 28.08 10.38
CA THR A 287 5.85 28.77 11.55
C THR A 287 5.84 30.28 11.38
N GLU A 288 4.66 30.89 11.38
CA GLU A 288 4.39 32.13 12.10
C GLU A 288 2.97 32.05 12.65
N PRO A 289 2.76 31.94 13.98
CA PRO A 289 1.46 32.29 14.52
C PRO A 289 1.26 33.78 14.25
N ASN A 290 0.15 34.16 13.62
CA ASN A 290 -0.38 35.52 13.68
C ASN A 290 -0.65 35.87 15.15
N MET A 291 0.39 36.18 15.92
CA MET A 291 0.29 36.98 17.12
C MET A 291 0.18 38.42 16.65
N VAL A 292 -1.03 38.86 16.35
CA VAL A 292 -1.34 40.30 16.37
C VAL A 292 -1.41 40.68 17.85
N PRO A 293 -0.47 41.46 18.40
CA PRO A 293 -0.55 41.90 19.78
C PRO A 293 -1.51 43.09 19.84
N GLY A 294 -2.74 42.83 20.30
CA GLY A 294 -3.64 43.86 20.81
C GLY A 294 -4.73 44.33 19.85
N GLU A 295 -5.85 43.62 19.83
CA GLU A 295 -7.16 44.27 19.75
C GLU A 295 -8.09 43.60 20.78
N ARG A 296 -8.27 44.31 21.89
CA ARG A 296 -9.40 44.15 22.80
C ARG A 296 -10.50 45.03 22.22
N GLY A 297 -11.50 44.41 21.60
CA GLY A 297 -12.65 45.11 21.01
C GLY A 297 -13.90 44.27 21.20
N ASP A 298 -14.82 44.82 21.98
CA ASP A 298 -16.05 44.22 22.48
C ASP A 298 -17.05 43.85 21.38
N GLU A 299 -17.65 42.66 21.44
CA GLU A 299 -19.06 42.48 21.08
C GLU A 299 -19.62 41.18 21.69
N ALA A 300 -20.57 41.34 22.62
CA ALA A 300 -21.31 40.28 23.27
C ALA A 300 -22.70 40.11 22.63
N PRO A 301 -23.27 38.90 22.64
CA PRO A 301 -24.72 38.72 22.73
C PRO A 301 -25.13 38.11 24.09
N PRO A 302 -26.42 38.23 24.47
CA PRO A 302 -26.81 38.61 25.82
C PRO A 302 -26.97 37.45 26.80
N ALA A 303 -26.97 37.83 28.08
CA ALA A 303 -27.17 36.99 29.24
C ALA A 303 -28.65 36.71 29.54
N ASP A 304 -28.84 35.63 30.31
CA ASP A 304 -29.89 35.38 31.31
C ASP A 304 -31.25 34.80 30.88
N ALA A 305 -31.43 33.52 31.26
CA ALA A 305 -32.66 33.05 31.88
C ALA A 305 -32.31 32.31 33.19
N TRP A 306 -32.48 33.01 34.30
CA TRP A 306 -32.34 32.50 35.68
C TRP A 306 -33.64 31.86 36.20
N ALA A 307 -33.47 31.10 37.29
CA ALA A 307 -34.44 30.56 38.27
C ALA A 307 -34.95 29.14 37.96
N SER A 308 -34.82 28.15 38.85
CA SER A 308 -34.96 28.10 40.32
C SER A 308 -34.54 26.68 40.78
N GLY A 309 -34.11 26.35 42.00
CA GLY A 309 -33.88 27.04 43.25
C GLY A 309 -33.42 26.00 44.33
N ALA A 310 -32.85 26.50 45.44
CA ALA A 310 -32.57 25.83 46.74
C ALA A 310 -31.63 24.59 46.70
N GLY A 311 -30.69 24.36 47.61
CA GLY A 311 -30.43 24.87 48.95
C GLY A 311 -29.77 23.73 49.75
N TRP A 312 -28.46 23.88 49.98
CA TRP A 312 -27.56 23.25 50.97
C TRP A 312 -28.02 22.00 51.77
N GLY A 313 -27.25 20.92 51.64
CA GLY A 313 -27.21 19.77 52.56
C GLY A 313 -25.80 19.16 52.58
N GLU A 314 -25.17 19.21 53.74
CA GLU A 314 -23.76 18.91 54.02
C GLU A 314 -23.49 17.42 54.30
N GLY A 315 -22.31 16.93 53.86
CA GLY A 315 -21.54 15.89 54.55
C GLY A 315 -21.44 14.49 53.91
N GLY A 316 -20.24 14.13 53.43
CA GLY A 316 -19.77 12.73 53.50
C GLY A 316 -19.00 12.11 52.32
N ALA A 317 -17.69 12.43 52.24
CA ALA A 317 -16.55 11.52 51.94
C ALA A 317 -16.35 10.82 50.56
N GLY A 318 -15.12 11.03 50.03
CA GLY A 318 -14.34 10.13 49.16
C GLY A 318 -14.49 10.43 47.67
N GLY A 319 -13.47 10.71 46.85
CA GLY A 319 -12.03 10.51 46.92
C GLY A 319 -11.56 10.12 45.51
N GLY A 320 -10.46 10.67 45.02
CA GLY A 320 -9.78 10.18 43.79
C GLY A 320 -9.70 11.21 42.66
N GLY A 321 -8.48 11.71 42.46
CA GLY A 321 -8.15 12.77 41.51
C GLY A 321 -8.16 12.35 40.05
N GLY A 322 -8.36 13.35 39.19
CA GLY A 322 -8.14 13.25 37.76
C GLY A 322 -6.66 13.23 37.40
N ASN A 323 -6.35 12.64 36.26
CA ASN A 323 -5.13 12.98 35.53
C ASN A 323 -5.39 12.93 34.03
N ALA A 324 -5.37 14.09 33.40
CA ALA A 324 -5.21 14.27 31.97
C ALA A 324 -3.73 14.04 31.63
N SER A 325 -3.42 13.18 30.66
CA SER A 325 -2.05 12.98 30.17
C SER A 325 -1.91 13.56 28.77
N GLY A 326 -1.21 14.69 28.70
CA GLY A 326 -0.66 15.26 27.47
C GLY A 326 0.59 14.49 27.06
N TRP A 327 0.69 14.23 25.76
CA TRP A 327 1.79 13.53 25.13
C TRP A 327 2.97 14.48 24.91
N GLY A 328 4.13 14.13 25.48
CA GLY A 328 5.41 14.80 25.28
C GLY A 328 6.51 13.75 25.07
N ASN A 329 7.21 13.88 23.94
CA ASN A 329 8.20 12.97 23.40
C ASN A 329 9.55 13.10 24.15
N ALA A 330 10.23 11.99 24.44
CA ALA A 330 11.66 11.99 24.78
C ALA A 330 12.33 10.65 24.40
N SER A 331 13.31 10.72 23.51
CA SER A 331 14.20 9.63 23.11
C SER A 331 15.11 9.18 24.27
N PRO A 332 15.44 7.89 24.43
CA PRO A 332 16.44 7.47 25.41
C PRO A 332 17.84 7.34 24.78
N GLY A 333 18.79 8.07 25.36
CA GLY A 333 20.23 7.91 25.15
C GLY A 333 20.85 6.82 26.04
N ARG A 334 21.98 6.31 25.54
CA ARG A 334 22.96 5.39 26.15
C ARG A 334 23.15 5.47 27.67
N GLY A 335 23.25 4.29 28.31
CA GLY A 335 24.19 4.07 29.42
C GLY A 335 23.80 3.01 30.46
N GLY A 336 24.47 1.85 30.42
CA GLY A 336 25.04 1.23 31.63
C GLY A 336 24.19 0.27 32.48
N ALA A 337 24.37 -1.03 32.20
CA ALA A 337 24.53 -2.14 33.15
C ALA A 337 23.68 -2.19 34.44
N ALA A 338 22.75 -3.15 34.48
CA ALA A 338 22.41 -3.87 35.70
C ALA A 338 22.04 -5.33 35.38
N THR A 339 22.60 -6.20 36.18
CA THR A 339 22.69 -7.67 36.11
C THR A 339 21.35 -8.39 36.23
N SER A 340 21.10 -9.38 35.37
CA SER A 340 20.07 -10.39 35.54
C SER A 340 20.61 -11.59 36.32
N ALA A 341 19.87 -12.03 37.34
CA ALA A 341 20.19 -13.18 38.17
C ALA A 341 18.93 -14.02 38.39
N TRP A 342 18.68 -15.00 37.53
CA TRP A 342 17.96 -16.24 37.85
C TRP A 342 18.54 -17.32 36.94
N GLY A 343 19.16 -18.33 37.55
CA GLY A 343 19.97 -19.33 36.87
C GLY A 343 19.33 -20.71 36.76
N SER A 344 20.16 -21.60 36.19
CA SER A 344 20.08 -23.07 36.11
C SER A 344 19.10 -23.59 35.04
N GLY A 345 19.48 -24.48 34.12
CA GLY A 345 20.65 -25.34 33.99
C GLY A 345 20.19 -26.61 33.27
N GLY A 346 20.83 -26.98 32.16
CA GLY A 346 20.46 -28.17 31.37
C GLY A 346 21.31 -28.29 30.12
N GLY A 347 22.44 -28.99 30.25
CA GLY A 347 23.43 -29.18 29.20
C GLY A 347 22.96 -30.07 28.04
N TRP A 348 23.39 -29.71 26.84
CA TRP A 348 23.23 -30.51 25.63
C TRP A 348 24.52 -31.30 25.41
N SER A 349 24.40 -32.62 25.47
CA SER A 349 25.45 -33.57 25.09
C SER A 349 25.20 -34.05 23.66
N SER A 350 26.27 -34.11 22.85
CA SER A 350 26.26 -34.63 21.49
C SER A 350 25.88 -36.11 21.44
N PRO A 351 25.11 -36.57 20.43
CA PRO A 351 25.07 -37.98 20.09
C PRO A 351 26.18 -38.31 19.08
N THR A 352 27.03 -39.25 19.50
CA THR A 352 27.98 -40.00 18.67
C THR A 352 27.28 -40.75 17.53
N GLN A 353 27.97 -40.85 16.38
CA GLN A 353 27.63 -41.69 15.24
C GLN A 353 27.27 -43.13 15.63
N PRO A 354 26.38 -43.79 14.88
CA PRO A 354 26.48 -45.23 14.67
C PRO A 354 26.97 -45.55 13.25
N ALA A 355 27.82 -46.58 13.22
CA ALA A 355 28.49 -47.14 12.07
C ALA A 355 27.53 -47.81 11.07
N ALA A 356 28.08 -47.96 9.86
CA ALA A 356 27.52 -48.64 8.71
C ALA A 356 26.97 -50.05 9.01
N ALA A 357 25.80 -50.34 8.44
CA ALA A 357 25.38 -51.67 8.02
C ALA A 357 24.52 -51.50 6.76
N GLY A 358 25.01 -51.98 5.62
CA GLY A 358 24.22 -52.07 4.39
C GLY A 358 23.18 -53.19 4.47
N TRP A 359 22.22 -53.19 3.55
CA TRP A 359 21.91 -54.29 2.62
C TRP A 359 20.87 -53.81 1.60
N ASN A 360 21.08 -54.23 0.35
CA ASN A 360 20.15 -54.08 -0.78
C ASN A 360 18.82 -54.81 -0.52
N VAL A 361 17.71 -54.17 -0.87
CA VAL A 361 16.72 -54.49 -1.95
C VAL A 361 15.53 -53.56 -1.75
#